data_AF-A0A662TUF7-F1
#
_entry.id   AF-A0A662TUF7-F1
#
_cell.length_a   1.000
_cell.length_b   1.000
_cell.length_c   1.000
_cell.angle_alpha   90.00
_cell.angle_beta   90.00
_cell.angle_gamma   90.00
#
_symmetry.space_group_name_H-M   'P 1'
#
loop_
_entity.id
_entity.type
_entity.pdbx_description
1 polymer ?
#
loop_
_entity_poly.entity_id
_entity_poly.type
_entity_poly.pdbx_seq_one_letter_code
_entity_poly.pdbx_strand_id
1 'polypeptide(L)'
;MVRVRVSALNSMKVEGKEGVRIEFVSLMPDDKVSISAVGMDDTMIAQSMVQNVMTGLRQAGLLPTLGKPRLILFLTNDEYKRLGSPQINDIMELEFEESMIVLRKI
;
A
#
# COMPACT_ATOMS: atom_id res chain seq x y z
N MET A 1 -11.31 5.97 3.44
CA MET A 1 -11.19 5.65 2.01
C MET A 1 -9.77 5.98 1.51
N VAL A 2 -9.08 5.03 0.87
CA VAL A 2 -7.69 5.16 0.39
C VAL A 2 -7.62 4.62 -1.04
N ARG A 3 -6.92 5.33 -1.94
CA ARG A 3 -6.64 4.81 -3.28
C ARG A 3 -5.43 3.89 -3.26
N VAL A 4 -5.59 2.69 -3.79
CA VAL A 4 -4.57 1.65 -3.86
C VAL A 4 -4.34 1.22 -5.30
N ARG A 5 -3.10 0.82 -5.61
CA ARG A 5 -2.70 0.21 -6.87
C ARG A 5 -2.43 -1.27 -6.66
N VAL A 6 -2.83 -2.11 -7.60
CA VAL A 6 -2.34 -3.50 -7.67
C VAL A 6 -0.86 -3.48 -8.04
N SER A 7 0.00 -3.81 -7.08
CA SER A 7 1.45 -3.79 -7.24
C SER A 7 2.00 -5.12 -7.73
N ALA A 8 1.40 -6.23 -7.33
CA ALA A 8 1.82 -7.57 -7.71
C ALA A 8 0.62 -8.52 -7.80
N LEU A 9 0.73 -9.49 -8.71
CA LEU A 9 -0.22 -10.57 -8.92
C LEU A 9 0.54 -11.86 -9.23
N ASN A 10 0.51 -12.82 -8.31
CA ASN A 10 1.28 -14.05 -8.41
C ASN A 10 0.36 -15.27 -8.29
N SER A 11 0.49 -16.24 -9.18
CA SER A 11 -0.21 -17.52 -9.06
C SER A 11 0.33 -18.34 -7.89
N MET A 12 -0.55 -18.96 -7.12
CA MET A 12 -0.17 -19.85 -6.02
C MET A 12 -1.28 -20.85 -5.69
N LYS A 13 -1.02 -21.75 -4.74
CA LYS A 13 -2.06 -22.61 -4.16
C LYS A 13 -2.66 -21.97 -2.92
N VAL A 14 -3.97 -21.84 -2.89
CA VAL A 14 -4.77 -21.38 -1.74
C VAL A 14 -5.70 -22.53 -1.36
N GLU A 15 -5.57 -23.04 -0.14
CA GLU A 15 -6.38 -24.17 0.36
C GLU A 15 -6.34 -25.42 -0.55
N GLY A 16 -5.18 -25.70 -1.15
CA GLY A 16 -4.98 -26.85 -2.04
C GLY A 16 -5.52 -26.66 -3.46
N LYS A 17 -6.20 -25.54 -3.76
CA LYS A 17 -6.68 -25.18 -5.10
C LYS A 17 -5.80 -24.11 -5.74
N GLU A 18 -5.90 -23.97 -7.06
CA GLU A 18 -5.26 -22.85 -7.75
C GLU A 18 -5.90 -21.52 -7.36
N GLY A 19 -5.04 -20.53 -7.14
CA GLY A 19 -5.43 -19.20 -6.73
C GLY A 19 -4.33 -18.18 -7.02
N VAL A 20 -4.52 -16.99 -6.47
CA VAL A 20 -3.64 -15.85 -6.69
C VAL A 20 -3.37 -15.11 -5.38
N ARG A 21 -2.15 -14.61 -5.28
CA ARG A 21 -1.76 -13.60 -4.30
C ARG A 21 -1.74 -12.26 -4.98
N ILE A 22 -2.53 -11.33 -4.47
CA ILE A 22 -2.61 -9.96 -4.97
C ILE A 22 -2.16 -8.97 -3.89
N GLU A 23 -1.33 -8.02 -4.28
CA GLU A 23 -0.83 -6.97 -3.39
C GLU A 23 -1.39 -5.60 -3.77
N PHE A 24 -2.02 -4.94 -2.79
CA PHE A 24 -2.53 -3.57 -2.93
C PHE A 24 -1.63 -2.60 -2.16
N VAL A 25 -1.15 -1.58 -2.87
CA VAL A 25 -0.21 -0.59 -2.35
C VAL A 25 -0.85 0.79 -2.40
N SER A 26 -0.73 1.56 -1.32
CA SER A 26 -1.23 2.94 -1.26
C SER A 26 -0.61 3.81 -2.35
N LEU A 27 -1.44 4.56 -3.09
CA LEU A 27 -0.97 5.59 -4.02
C LEU A 27 -0.50 6.86 -3.31
N MET A 28 -0.97 7.10 -2.09
CA MET A 28 -0.52 8.23 -1.28
C MET A 28 0.57 7.80 -0.29
N PRO A 29 1.65 8.59 -0.13
CA PRO A 29 2.49 8.49 1.06
C PRO A 29 1.64 8.83 2.30
N ASP A 30 1.78 8.07 3.39
CA ASP A 30 1.22 8.48 4.67
C ASP A 30 1.92 9.78 5.12
N ASP A 31 1.25 10.92 5.03
CA ASP A 31 1.78 12.22 5.45
C ASP A 31 1.90 12.39 6.97
N LYS A 32 1.77 11.32 7.77
CA LYS A 32 1.82 11.40 9.23
C LYS A 32 2.71 10.33 9.82
N VAL A 33 4.02 10.55 9.70
CA VAL A 33 4.95 10.08 10.74
C VAL A 33 4.91 11.13 11.84
N SER A 34 3.93 11.04 12.73
CA SER A 34 3.94 11.80 13.99
C SER A 34 4.96 11.15 14.91
N ILE A 35 6.22 11.57 14.84
CA ILE A 35 7.17 11.29 15.91
C ILE A 35 6.85 12.27 17.03
N SER A 36 6.32 11.73 18.12
CA SER A 36 6.20 12.45 19.40
C SER A 36 7.59 12.96 19.77
N ALA A 37 7.80 14.28 19.69
CA ALA A 37 9.03 14.91 20.10
C ALA A 37 9.16 14.82 21.63
N VAL A 38 9.80 13.77 22.12
CA VAL A 38 10.22 13.65 23.52
C VAL A 38 11.67 13.18 23.53
N GLY A 39 12.58 14.14 23.80
CA GLY A 39 14.03 13.92 23.97
C GLY A 39 14.84 14.25 22.71
N MET A 40 15.53 15.39 22.69
CA MET A 40 16.42 15.78 21.59
C MET A 40 17.82 15.20 21.81
N ASP A 41 18.22 14.24 20.96
CA ASP A 41 19.61 13.83 20.76
C ASP A 41 20.09 14.27 19.36
N ASP A 42 21.39 14.56 19.19
CA ASP A 42 22.00 14.97 17.91
C ASP A 42 21.73 13.99 16.75
N THR A 43 21.51 12.70 17.09
CA THR A 43 21.12 11.66 16.14
C THR A 43 19.73 11.89 15.55
N MET A 44 18.80 12.47 16.31
CA MET A 44 17.46 12.83 15.82
C MET A 44 17.51 14.03 14.89
N ILE A 45 18.41 14.99 15.14
CA ILE A 45 18.61 16.13 14.24
C ILE A 45 19.11 15.63 12.88
N ALA A 46 20.13 14.76 12.87
CA ALA A 46 20.63 14.14 11.64
C ALA A 46 19.53 13.33 10.91
N GLN A 47 18.73 12.55 11.63
CA GLN A 47 17.61 11.81 11.05
C GLN A 47 16.54 12.73 10.45
N SER A 48 16.23 13.84 11.11
CA SER A 48 15.26 14.83 10.60
C SER A 48 15.74 15.49 9.31
N MET A 49 17.04 15.81 9.20
CA MET A 49 17.63 16.38 7.99
C MET A 49 17.57 15.39 6.82
N VAL A 50 17.94 14.12 7.07
CA VAL A 50 17.87 13.06 6.05
C VAL A 50 16.43 12.84 5.60
N GLN A 51 15.46 12.79 6.53
CA GLN A 51 14.05 12.66 6.18
C GLN A 51 13.53 13.85 5.36
N ASN A 52 13.95 15.07 5.67
CA ASN A 52 13.56 16.26 4.91
C ASN A 52 14.10 16.23 3.47
N VAL A 53 15.36 15.81 3.29
CA VAL A 53 15.95 15.62 1.95
C VAL A 53 15.20 14.52 1.18
N MET A 54 14.94 13.38 1.81
CA MET A 54 14.20 12.28 1.18
C MET A 54 12.76 12.68 0.82
N THR A 55 12.13 13.52 1.64
CA THR A 55 10.78 14.06 1.38
C THR A 55 10.80 15.01 0.18
N GLY A 56 11.77 15.93 0.12
CA GLY A 56 11.95 16.82 -1.02
C GLY A 56 12.22 16.07 -2.34
N LEU A 57 13.05 15.03 -2.29
CA LEU A 57 13.32 14.18 -3.47
C LEU A 57 12.09 13.39 -3.93
N ARG A 58 11.25 12.91 -3.01
CA ARG A 58 9.97 12.27 -3.35
C ARG A 58 8.98 13.27 -3.96
N GLN A 59 8.89 14.48 -3.41
CA GLN A 59 8.03 15.56 -3.94
C GLN A 59 8.47 16.02 -5.34
N ALA A 60 9.78 16.04 -5.60
CA ALA A 60 10.36 16.33 -6.91
C ALA A 60 10.23 15.17 -7.93
N GLY A 61 9.66 14.03 -7.52
CA GLY A 61 9.52 12.84 -8.38
C GLY A 61 10.82 12.08 -8.65
N LEU A 62 11.89 12.39 -7.92
CA LEU A 62 13.23 11.80 -8.11
C LEU A 62 13.42 10.49 -7.34
N LEU A 63 12.55 10.20 -6.36
CA LEU A 63 12.52 8.93 -5.65
C LEU A 63 11.17 8.25 -5.85
N PRO A 64 11.14 6.94 -6.19
CA PRO A 64 9.90 6.20 -6.19
C PRO A 64 9.32 6.22 -4.78
N THR A 65 8.07 6.67 -4.65
CA THR A 65 7.32 6.48 -3.42
C THR A 65 7.07 4.98 -3.29
N LEU A 66 7.83 4.33 -2.41
CA LEU A 66 7.49 2.98 -1.95
C LEU A 66 6.17 3.12 -1.21
N GLY A 67 5.06 2.94 -1.92
CA GLY A 67 3.76 2.90 -1.28
C GLY A 67 3.79 1.77 -0.25
N LYS A 68 3.27 2.03 0.95
CA LYS A 68 3.13 0.99 1.96
C LYS A 68 2.06 -0.01 1.48
N PRO A 69 2.31 -1.33 1.53
CA PRO A 69 1.27 -2.32 1.33
C PRO A 69 0.12 -2.05 2.30
N ARG A 70 -1.10 -1.88 1.78
CA ARG A 70 -2.30 -1.67 2.59
C ARG A 70 -3.06 -2.97 2.80
N LEU A 71 -2.99 -3.87 1.83
CA LEU A 71 -3.73 -5.13 1.85
C LEU A 71 -3.04 -6.16 0.95
N ILE A 72 -2.94 -7.40 1.43
CA ILE A 72 -2.49 -8.54 0.63
C ILE A 72 -3.59 -9.58 0.75
N LEU A 73 -4.14 -10.03 -0.38
CA LEU A 73 -5.17 -11.06 -0.41
C LEU A 73 -4.62 -12.34 -1.04
N PHE A 74 -5.06 -13.45 -0.48
CA PHE A 74 -4.85 -14.79 -0.99
C PHE A 74 -6.22 -15.32 -1.40
N LEU A 75 -6.45 -15.40 -2.69
CA LEU A 75 -7.76 -15.68 -3.25
C LEU A 75 -7.71 -16.98 -4.04
N THR A 76 -8.69 -17.83 -3.88
CA THR A 76 -8.98 -18.88 -4.86
C THR A 76 -9.32 -18.22 -6.21
N ASN A 77 -9.18 -18.97 -7.31
CA ASN A 77 -9.54 -18.45 -8.64
C ASN A 77 -10.99 -17.93 -8.72
N ASP A 78 -11.92 -18.54 -7.97
CA ASP A 78 -13.32 -18.13 -7.94
C ASP A 78 -13.51 -16.79 -7.20
N GLU A 79 -12.83 -16.62 -6.06
CA GLU A 79 -12.85 -15.35 -5.31
C GLU A 79 -12.18 -14.22 -6.09
N TYR A 80 -11.07 -14.51 -6.76
CA TYR A 80 -10.40 -13.54 -7.62
C TYR A 80 -11.30 -13.06 -8.77
N LYS A 81 -12.05 -13.97 -9.39
CA LYS A 81 -13.06 -13.62 -10.39
C LYS A 81 -14.18 -12.77 -9.81
N ARG A 82 -14.67 -13.10 -8.60
CA ARG A 82 -15.70 -12.31 -7.89
C ARG A 82 -15.22 -10.91 -7.52
N LEU A 83 -13.93 -10.75 -7.25
CA LEU A 83 -13.29 -9.44 -7.03
C LEU A 83 -13.20 -8.59 -8.31
N GLY A 84 -13.52 -9.16 -9.48
CA GLY A 84 -13.48 -8.46 -10.77
C GLY A 84 -12.18 -8.63 -11.55
N SER A 85 -11.35 -9.60 -11.18
CA SER A 85 -10.07 -9.94 -11.84
C SER A 85 -9.12 -8.73 -12.04
N PRO A 86 -8.85 -7.94 -10.99
CA PRO A 86 -8.04 -6.73 -11.09
C PRO A 86 -6.61 -7.02 -11.58
N GLN A 87 -6.13 -6.20 -12.51
CA GLN A 87 -4.81 -6.36 -13.15
C GLN A 87 -3.73 -5.54 -12.47
N ILE A 88 -2.46 -5.87 -12.72
CA ILE A 88 -1.33 -5.04 -12.29
C ILE A 88 -1.52 -3.61 -12.81
N ASN A 89 -1.28 -2.63 -11.94
CA ASN A 89 -1.53 -1.20 -12.14
C ASN A 89 -3.00 -0.74 -12.10
N ASP A 90 -3.98 -1.64 -11.96
CA ASP A 90 -5.36 -1.20 -11.69
C ASP A 90 -5.40 -0.38 -10.40
N ILE A 91 -6.14 0.72 -10.45
CA ILE A 91 -6.39 1.60 -9.30
C ILE A 91 -7.75 1.28 -8.72
N MET A 92 -7.79 1.11 -7.41
CA MET A 92 -8.99 0.77 -6.66
C MET A 92 -9.14 1.67 -5.44
N GLU A 93 -10.36 1.81 -4.97
CA GLU A 93 -10.70 2.47 -3.72
C GLU A 93 -10.88 1.40 -2.65
N LEU A 94 -10.13 1.56 -1.57
CA LEU A 94 -10.17 0.73 -0.38
C LEU A 94 -10.81 1.50 0.76
N GLU A 95 -11.88 0.95 1.31
CA GLU A 95 -12.59 1.51 2.45
C GLU A 95 -12.68 0.48 3.56
N PHE A 96 -12.31 0.91 4.77
CA PHE A 96 -12.45 0.13 6.00
C PHE A 96 -13.65 0.69 6.74
N GLU A 97 -14.72 -0.09 6.79
CA GLU A 97 -15.90 0.17 7.61
C GLU A 97 -15.84 -0.71 8.87
N GLU A 98 -16.71 -0.47 9.87
CA GLU A 98 -16.64 -1.13 11.19
C GLU A 98 -16.60 -2.66 11.13
N SER A 99 -17.27 -3.27 10.16
CA SER A 99 -17.37 -4.73 10.02
C SER A 99 -17.00 -5.26 8.63
N MET A 100 -16.58 -4.39 7.70
CA MET A 100 -16.30 -4.82 6.33
C MET A 100 -15.21 -3.99 5.66
N ILE A 101 -14.52 -4.64 4.73
CA ILE A 101 -13.57 -4.00 3.83
C ILE A 101 -14.22 -3.94 2.46
N VAL A 102 -14.35 -2.73 1.90
CA VAL A 102 -14.94 -2.50 0.59
C VAL A 102 -13.84 -2.17 -0.40
N LEU A 103 -13.79 -2.91 -1.51
CA LEU A 103 -12.92 -2.65 -2.67
C LEU A 103 -13.79 -2.24 -3.85
N ARG A 104 -13.56 -1.05 -4.40
CA ARG A 104 -14.28 -0.55 -5.59
C ARG A 104 -13.28 -0.26 -6.71
N LYS A 105 -13.59 -0.70 -7.92
CA LYS A 105 -12.82 -0.33 -9.11
C LYS A 105 -13.17 1.11 -9.50
N ILE A 106 -12.16 1.90 -9.83
CA ILE A 106 -12.30 3.25 -10.40
C ILE A 106 -12.30 3.14 -11.93
#